data_AF-A0A259BCP7-F1
#
_entry.id   AF-A0A259BCP7-F1
#
_cell.length_a   1.000
_cell.length_b   1.000
_cell.length_c   1.000
_cell.angle_alpha   90.00
_cell.angle_beta   90.00
_cell.angle_gamma   90.00
#
_symmetry.space_group_name_H-M   'P 1'
#
loop_
_entity.id
_entity.type
_entity.pdbx_description
1 polymer ?
#
loop_
_entity_poly.entity_id
_entity_poly.type
_entity_poly.pdbx_seq_one_letter_code
_entity_poly.pdbx_strand_id
1 'polypeptide(L)' 'MTDLPYIHRVSLDDVPAHGLAVTLVPDEAQRAALARFVDIPAVHSLTADLRISPVGAGAHVTGRLKAQ' A
#
# COMPACT_ATOMS: atom_id res chain seq x y z
N MET A 1 -3.67 17.02 9.91
CA MET A 1 -4.00 15.68 9.39
C MET A 1 -2.97 15.38 8.32
N THR A 2 -2.10 14.40 8.53
CA THR A 2 -1.00 14.09 7.61
C THR A 2 -1.60 13.56 6.30
N ASP A 3 -1.60 14.40 5.27
CA ASP A 3 -2.09 14.07 3.94
C ASP A 3 -1.12 13.06 3.32
N LEU A 4 -1.43 11.77 3.46
CA LEU A 4 -0.60 10.71 2.88
C LEU A 4 -0.88 10.68 1.37
N PRO A 5 0.15 10.76 0.52
CA PRO A 5 0.00 10.85 -0.94
C PRO A 5 -0.64 9.60 -1.56
N TYR A 6 -0.70 8.50 -0.80
CA TYR A 6 -1.36 7.27 -1.20
C TYR A 6 -1.93 6.54 0.03
N ILE A 7 -3.24 6.33 0.05
CA ILE A 7 -3.94 5.50 1.03
C ILE A 7 -4.79 4.48 0.28
N HIS A 8 -4.60 3.21 0.62
CA HIS A 8 -5.52 2.16 0.25
C HIS A 8 -6.24 1.65 1.50
N ARG A 9 -7.56 1.84 1.55
CA ARG A 9 -8.39 1.37 2.66
C ARG A 9 -8.85 -0.05 2.36
N VAL A 10 -8.60 -0.95 3.30
CA VAL A 10 -9.10 -2.33 3.26
C VAL A 10 -9.97 -2.53 4.49
N SER A 11 -11.21 -2.97 4.27
CA SER A 11 -12.10 -3.36 5.36
C SER A 11 -11.73 -4.75 5.84
N LEU A 12 -11.71 -4.95 7.16
CA LEU A 12 -11.47 -6.26 7.77
C LEU A 12 -12.50 -7.30 7.34
N ASP A 13 -13.75 -6.88 7.09
CA ASP A 13 -14.82 -7.75 6.60
C ASP A 13 -14.56 -8.28 5.17
N ASP A 14 -13.77 -7.55 4.37
CA ASP A 14 -13.37 -7.98 3.02
C ASP A 14 -12.13 -8.88 3.04
N VAL A 15 -11.49 -9.08 4.21
CA VAL A 15 -10.30 -9.92 4.36
C VAL A 15 -10.73 -11.37 4.61
N PRO A 16 -10.47 -12.32 3.69
CA PRO A 16 -10.82 -13.71 3.90
C PRO A 16 -10.06 -14.31 5.06
N ALA A 17 -10.62 -15.34 5.70
CA ALA A 17 -9.96 -16.08 6.78
C ALA A 17 -8.60 -16.69 6.38
N HIS A 18 -8.36 -16.93 5.09
CA HIS A 18 -7.09 -17.43 4.54
C HIS A 18 -6.07 -16.32 4.18
N GLY A 19 -6.45 -15.06 4.41
CA GLY A 19 -5.68 -13.87 4.09
C GLY A 19 -5.97 -13.31 2.69
N LEU A 20 -5.89 -11.99 2.57
CA LEU A 20 -6.05 -11.21 1.35
C LEU A 20 -4.67 -10.81 0.82
N ALA A 21 -4.38 -11.13 -0.44
CA ALA A 21 -3.23 -10.57 -1.15
C ALA A 21 -3.67 -9.31 -1.89
N VAL A 22 -3.01 -8.19 -1.60
CA VAL A 22 -3.28 -6.89 -2.22
C VAL A 22 -1.99 -6.41 -2.87
N THR A 23 -2.02 -6.28 -4.19
CA THR A 23 -0.94 -5.62 -4.94
C THR A 23 -1.36 -4.20 -5.26
N LEU A 24 -0.59 -3.24 -4.77
CA LEU A 24 -0.82 -1.81 -4.99
C LEU A 24 0.18 -1.33 -6.02
N VAL A 25 -0.33 -0.87 -7.15
CA VAL A 25 0.44 -0.20 -8.20
C VAL A 25 -0.09 1.23 -8.28
N PRO A 26 0.63 2.22 -7.74
CA PRO A 26 0.20 3.61 -7.82
C PRO A 26 0.34 4.13 -9.24
N ASP A 27 -0.65 4.91 -9.66
CA ASP A 27 -0.65 5.57 -10.96
C ASP A 27 0.38 6.72 -11.03
N GLU A 28 0.61 7.26 -12.23
CA GLU A 28 1.59 8.33 -12.45
C GLU A 28 1.38 9.55 -11.54
N ALA A 29 0.12 9.98 -11.34
CA ALA A 29 -0.20 11.09 -10.44
C ALA A 29 0.17 10.78 -8.98
N GLN A 30 -0.06 9.55 -8.53
CA GLN A 30 0.27 9.10 -7.18
C GLN A 30 1.79 8.94 -7.00
N ARG A 31 2.50 8.43 -8.01
CA ARG A 31 3.96 8.35 -8.02
C ARG A 31 4.60 9.73 -7.97
N ALA A 32 4.07 10.72 -8.70
CA ALA A 32 4.54 12.10 -8.63
C ALA A 32 4.28 12.74 -7.26
N ALA A 33 3.11 12.47 -6.65
CA ALA A 33 2.80 12.92 -5.29
C ALA A 33 3.73 12.27 -4.24
N LEU A 34 4.00 10.97 -4.38
CA LEU A 34 4.96 10.24 -3.56
C LEU A 34 6.37 10.82 -3.72
N ALA A 35 6.85 11.01 -4.95
CA ALA A 35 8.17 11.59 -5.20
C ALA A 35 8.36 12.96 -4.52
N ARG A 36 7.33 13.82 -4.60
CA ARG A 36 7.30 15.12 -3.90
C ARG A 36 7.28 14.97 -2.38
N PHE A 37 6.59 13.96 -1.85
CA PHE A 37 6.46 13.75 -0.42
C PHE A 37 7.74 13.22 0.22
N VAL A 38 8.48 12.34 -0.46
CA VAL A 38 9.78 11.81 0.00
C VAL A 38 11.00 12.58 -0.51
N ASP A 39 10.79 13.69 -1.23
CA ASP A 39 11.85 14.56 -1.77
C ASP A 39 12.86 13.83 -2.68
N ILE A 40 12.35 13.05 -3.63
CA ILE A 40 13.14 12.34 -4.64
C ILE A 40 12.80 12.81 -6.06
N PRO A 41 13.72 12.67 -7.04
CA PRO A 41 13.54 13.25 -8.38
C PRO A 41 12.30 12.71 -9.11
N ALA A 42 12.09 11.40 -9.06
CA ALA A 42 10.93 10.72 -9.61
C ALA A 42 10.83 9.32 -9.01
N VAL A 43 9.61 8.79 -8.96
CA VAL A 43 9.35 7.36 -8.73
C VAL A 43 8.96 6.76 -10.08
N HIS A 44 9.85 5.98 -10.69
CA HIS A 44 9.58 5.37 -11.99
C HIS A 44 8.64 4.17 -11.85
N SER A 45 8.85 3.36 -10.81
CA SER A 45 7.92 2.30 -10.45
C SER A 45 7.77 2.19 -8.94
N LEU A 46 6.55 1.97 -8.48
CA LEU A 46 6.28 1.56 -7.11
C LEU A 46 5.31 0.39 -7.16
N THR A 47 5.66 -0.68 -6.46
CA THR A 47 4.78 -1.84 -6.31
C THR A 47 4.83 -2.27 -4.86
N ALA A 48 3.67 -2.33 -4.22
CA ALA A 48 3.54 -2.88 -2.88
C ALA A 48 2.78 -4.19 -2.95
N ASP A 49 3.46 -5.28 -2.68
CA ASP A 49 2.86 -6.60 -2.52
C ASP A 49 2.58 -6.81 -1.04
N LEU A 50 1.33 -6.64 -0.64
CA LEU A 50 0.88 -6.78 0.74
C LEU A 50 0.04 -8.05 0.88
N ARG A 51 0.19 -8.73 2.01
CA ARG A 51 -0.61 -9.86 2.45
C ARG A 51 -1.19 -9.51 3.81
N ILE A 52 -2.51 -9.45 3.85
CA ILE A 52 -3.31 -9.11 5.02
C ILE A 52 -3.90 -10.41 5.54
N SER A 53 -3.53 -10.84 6.74
CA SER A 53 -4.09 -12.04 7.37
C SER A 53 -4.89 -11.62 8.60
N PRO A 54 -6.14 -12.07 8.79
CA PRO A 54 -6.90 -11.72 9.98
C PRO A 54 -6.29 -12.40 11.21
N VAL A 55 -6.15 -11.67 12.32
CA VAL A 55 -5.62 -12.16 13.60
C VAL A 55 -6.50 -11.65 14.73
N GLY A 56 -7.36 -12.52 15.26
CA GLY A 56 -8.30 -12.16 16.31
C GLY A 56 -9.27 -11.06 15.86
N ALA A 57 -9.26 -9.92 16.56
CA ALA A 57 -10.07 -8.74 16.22
C ALA A 57 -9.34 -7.74 15.30
N GLY A 58 -8.15 -8.09 14.79
CA GLY A 58 -7.33 -7.23 13.94
C GLY A 58 -6.85 -7.94 12.68
N ALA A 59 -5.98 -7.25 11.94
CA ALA A 59 -5.30 -7.78 10.77
C ALA A 59 -3.79 -7.65 10.91
N HIS A 60 -3.07 -8.72 10.57
CA HIS A 60 -1.64 -8.71 10.38
C HIS A 60 -1.34 -8.43 8.91
N VAL A 61 -0.76 -7.27 8.65
CA VAL A 61 -0.29 -6.89 7.31
C VAL A 61 1.21 -7.18 7.21
N THR A 62 1.58 -8.00 6.24
CA THR A 62 2.98 -8.27 5.89
C THR A 62 3.16 -8.02 4.41
N GLY A 63 4.37 -7.77 3.93
CA GLY A 63 4.55 -7.54 2.50
C GLY A 63 5.91 -7.04 2.12
N ARG A 64 6.04 -6.69 0.83
CA ARG A 64 7.22 -6.07 0.26
C ARG A 64 6.81 -4.84 -0.52
N LEU A 65 7.52 -3.75 -0.27
CA LEU A 65 7.49 -2.56 -1.09
C LEU A 65 8.72 -2.58 -1.99
N LYS A 66 8.53 -2.35 -3.28
CA LYS A 66 9.60 -2.18 -4.27
C LYS A 66 9.42 -0.84 -4.96
N ALA A 67 10.46 -0.02 -4.93
CA ALA A 67 10.54 1.26 -5.63
C ALA A 67 11.78 1.27 -6.53
N GLN A 68 11.66 1.87 -7.72
CA GLN A 68 12.77 2.12 -8.65
C GLN A 68 12.69 3.53 -9.22
#